data_AF-A0A6I3KJX8-F1
#
_entry.id   AF-A0A6I3KJX8-F1
#
_cell.length_a   1.000
_cell.length_b   1.000
_cell.length_c   1.000
_cell.angle_alpha   90.00
_cell.angle_beta   90.00
_cell.angle_gamma   90.00
#
_symmetry.space_group_name_H-M   'P 1'
#
loop_
_entity.id
_entity.type
_entity.pdbx_description
1 polymer ?
#
loop_
_entity_poly.entity_id
_entity_poly.type
_entity_poly.pdbx_seq_one_letter_code
_entity_poly.pdbx_strand_id
1 'polypeptide(L)'
;MRSPNISLAAALVLGTGAIAAAGVGTSPTEIPSLSAKDAGARYGEAAGAVLVCYGLKITPRVAALRSRYQGDELTEFDAQAGKILSAWRETLNCTHADGPNDCKVSQQWSCQQAVQEIGPAGSKVPGLVEPKN
;
A
#
# COMPACT_ATOMS: atom_id res chain seq x y z
N MET A 1 -69.58 11.60 -40.62
CA MET A 1 -68.26 10.93 -40.70
C MET A 1 -67.20 12.03 -40.54
N ARG A 2 -66.81 12.37 -39.31
CA ARG A 2 -65.69 11.85 -38.49
C ARG A 2 -64.39 12.63 -38.76
N SER A 3 -64.18 13.69 -37.96
CA SER A 3 -62.92 14.43 -37.80
C SER A 3 -61.89 13.59 -37.01
N PRO A 4 -60.58 13.68 -37.28
CA PRO A 4 -59.57 13.07 -36.44
C PRO A 4 -59.12 14.02 -35.32
N ASN A 5 -59.27 13.56 -34.08
CA ASN A 5 -58.67 14.21 -32.91
C ASN A 5 -57.23 13.74 -32.73
N ILE A 6 -56.36 14.72 -32.51
CA ILE A 6 -54.96 14.61 -32.11
C ILE A 6 -54.89 14.04 -30.69
N SER A 7 -53.96 13.12 -30.44
CA SER A 7 -53.46 12.84 -29.10
C SER A 7 -52.00 12.40 -29.16
N LEU A 8 -51.12 13.34 -28.79
CA LEU A 8 -49.78 13.11 -28.29
C LEU A 8 -49.88 12.37 -26.94
N ALA A 9 -49.06 11.33 -26.74
CA ALA A 9 -48.62 10.96 -25.39
C ALA A 9 -47.25 10.29 -25.42
N ALA A 10 -46.32 11.01 -24.82
CA ALA A 10 -44.95 10.72 -24.40
C ALA A 10 -44.54 9.24 -24.25
N ALA A 11 -43.44 8.88 -24.93
CA ALA A 11 -42.64 7.72 -24.61
C ALA A 11 -41.79 8.01 -23.36
N LEU A 12 -42.17 7.43 -22.21
CA LEU A 12 -41.31 7.35 -21.03
C LEU A 12 -40.19 6.32 -21.30
N VAL A 13 -38.97 6.80 -21.42
CA VAL A 13 -37.75 5.97 -21.44
C VAL A 13 -37.48 5.50 -20.01
N LEU A 14 -37.82 4.25 -19.71
CA LEU A 14 -37.35 3.54 -18.52
C LEU A 14 -35.92 3.06 -18.77
N GLY A 15 -34.96 3.98 -18.60
CA GLY A 15 -33.54 3.65 -18.54
C GLY A 15 -33.12 3.44 -17.10
N THR A 16 -33.32 2.24 -16.55
CA THR A 16 -32.68 1.78 -15.31
C THR A 16 -31.20 1.51 -15.58
N GLY A 17 -30.43 2.58 -15.72
CA GLY A 17 -28.97 2.53 -15.69
C GLY A 17 -28.51 2.51 -14.23
N ALA A 18 -28.26 1.32 -13.71
CA ALA A 18 -27.58 1.14 -12.44
C ALA A 18 -26.24 1.89 -12.49
N ILE A 19 -26.15 2.99 -11.75
CA ILE A 19 -24.88 3.59 -11.33
C ILE A 19 -24.19 2.55 -10.46
N ALA A 20 -23.42 1.67 -11.10
CA ALA A 20 -22.40 0.90 -10.44
C ALA A 20 -21.47 1.91 -9.78
N ALA A 21 -21.52 1.96 -8.45
CA ALA A 21 -20.52 2.62 -7.65
C ALA A 21 -19.18 2.02 -8.09
N ALA A 22 -18.42 2.79 -8.88
CA ALA A 22 -17.02 2.53 -9.12
C ALA A 22 -16.34 2.71 -7.77
N GLY A 23 -16.31 1.64 -6.99
CA GLY A 23 -15.27 1.49 -5.99
C GLY A 23 -13.96 1.76 -6.73
N VAL A 24 -13.19 2.72 -6.22
CA VAL A 24 -11.80 2.96 -6.61
C VAL A 24 -10.99 1.73 -6.20
N GLY A 25 -11.25 0.62 -6.90
CA GLY A 25 -10.36 -0.51 -6.96
C GLY A 25 -9.23 -0.06 -7.85
N THR A 26 -8.23 0.59 -7.24
CA THR A 26 -6.90 0.68 -7.85
C THR A 26 -6.53 -0.75 -8.24
N SER A 27 -6.56 -1.03 -9.54
CA SER A 27 -6.03 -2.29 -10.06
C SER A 27 -4.61 -2.42 -9.50
N PRO A 28 -4.20 -3.59 -8.98
CA PRO A 28 -2.91 -3.71 -8.33
C PRO A 28 -1.83 -3.25 -9.31
N THR A 29 -1.17 -2.12 -9.03
CA THR A 29 -0.02 -1.68 -9.82
C THR A 29 0.98 -2.83 -9.87
N GLU A 30 1.60 -3.10 -11.01
CA GLU A 30 2.61 -4.16 -11.09
C GLU A 30 3.73 -3.90 -10.09
N ILE A 31 4.27 -4.95 -9.45
CA ILE A 31 5.45 -4.78 -8.58
C ILE A 31 6.63 -4.45 -9.52
N PRO A 32 7.32 -3.32 -9.35
CA PRO A 32 8.43 -2.95 -10.23
C PRO A 32 9.53 -4.01 -10.18
N SER A 33 10.28 -4.16 -11.29
CA SER A 33 11.49 -4.97 -11.27
C SER A 33 12.54 -4.29 -10.40
N LEU A 34 13.04 -5.00 -9.38
CA LEU A 34 13.96 -4.47 -8.38
C LEU A 34 15.16 -5.41 -8.25
N SER A 35 16.32 -4.84 -7.92
CA SER A 35 17.43 -5.64 -7.42
C SER A 35 17.01 -6.40 -6.16
N ALA A 36 17.62 -7.55 -5.90
CA ALA A 36 17.34 -8.34 -4.69
C ALA A 36 17.51 -7.51 -3.42
N LYS A 37 18.59 -6.72 -3.36
CA LYS A 37 18.85 -5.76 -2.28
C LYS A 37 17.70 -4.75 -2.11
N ASP A 38 17.30 -4.06 -3.17
CA ASP A 38 16.26 -3.03 -3.04
C ASP A 38 14.91 -3.63 -2.63
N ALA A 39 14.56 -4.80 -3.18
CA ALA A 39 13.36 -5.52 -2.79
C ALA A 39 13.41 -6.00 -1.33
N GLY A 40 14.55 -6.53 -0.89
CA GLY A 40 14.80 -6.87 0.51
C GLY A 40 14.63 -5.66 1.42
N ALA A 41 15.13 -4.48 1.00
CA ALA A 41 14.96 -3.26 1.76
C ALA A 41 13.48 -2.87 1.93
N ARG A 42 12.67 -2.93 0.87
CA ARG A 42 11.23 -2.63 0.92
C ARG A 42 10.44 -3.66 1.72
N TYR A 43 10.85 -4.93 1.66
CA TYR A 43 10.28 -5.99 2.48
C TYR A 43 10.55 -5.75 3.97
N GLY A 44 11.81 -5.48 4.33
CA GLY A 44 12.21 -5.17 5.70
C GLY A 44 11.53 -3.89 6.22
N GLU A 45 11.35 -2.90 5.36
CA GLU A 45 10.60 -1.68 5.65
C GLU A 45 9.13 -1.97 5.93
N ALA A 46 8.45 -2.78 5.12
CA ALA A 46 7.06 -3.16 5.37
C ALA A 46 6.91 -3.92 6.70
N ALA A 47 7.81 -4.87 6.98
CA ALA A 47 7.83 -5.60 8.24
C ALA A 47 8.11 -4.68 9.45
N GLY A 48 9.04 -3.74 9.31
CA GLY A 48 9.38 -2.77 10.35
C GLY A 48 8.27 -1.74 10.59
N ALA A 49 7.68 -1.21 9.53
CA ALA A 49 6.64 -0.21 9.58
C ALA A 49 5.41 -0.73 10.35
N VAL A 50 4.99 -1.99 10.16
CA VAL A 50 3.84 -2.51 10.92
C VAL A 50 4.13 -2.78 12.40
N LEU A 51 5.40 -2.84 12.80
CA LEU A 51 5.81 -2.94 14.21
C LEU A 51 5.78 -1.59 14.91
N VAL A 52 6.17 -0.51 14.21
CA VAL A 52 6.31 0.83 14.79
C VAL A 52 5.08 1.70 14.55
N CYS A 53 4.51 1.65 13.35
CA CYS A 53 3.47 2.55 12.90
C CYS A 53 2.09 2.01 13.25
N TYR A 54 1.52 2.57 14.32
CA TYR A 54 0.15 2.22 14.71
C TYR A 54 -0.82 2.44 13.54
N GLY A 55 -1.69 1.45 13.32
CA GLY A 55 -2.67 1.50 12.25
C GLY A 55 -2.18 1.07 10.87
N LEU A 56 -0.98 0.50 10.71
CA LEU A 56 -0.57 -0.16 9.45
C LEU A 56 -0.64 -1.68 9.53
N LYS A 57 -0.99 -2.33 8.42
CA LYS A 57 -0.93 -3.79 8.24
C LYS A 57 -0.24 -4.15 6.93
N ILE A 58 0.36 -5.34 6.90
CA ILE A 58 0.98 -5.93 5.71
C ILE A 58 -0.13 -6.40 4.76
N THR A 59 0.07 -6.20 3.45
CA THR A 59 -0.80 -6.75 2.41
C THR A 59 -0.22 -8.05 1.83
N PRO A 60 -1.01 -8.82 1.05
CA PRO A 60 -0.48 -9.97 0.31
C PRO A 60 0.68 -9.65 -0.65
N ARG A 61 0.87 -8.38 -1.03
CA ARG A 61 1.94 -7.97 -1.96
C ARG A 61 3.33 -8.14 -1.37
N VAL A 62 3.48 -8.16 -0.04
CA VAL A 62 4.78 -8.45 0.61
C VAL A 62 5.23 -9.89 0.31
N ALA A 63 4.31 -10.86 0.35
CA ALA A 63 4.62 -12.24 -0.03
C ALA A 63 4.94 -12.35 -1.52
N ALA A 64 4.17 -11.66 -2.38
CA ALA A 64 4.40 -11.62 -3.81
C ALA A 64 5.75 -10.96 -4.19
N LEU A 65 6.21 -9.96 -3.44
CA LEU A 65 7.53 -9.36 -3.63
C LEU A 65 8.64 -10.38 -3.34
N ARG A 66 8.53 -11.09 -2.21
CA ARG A 66 9.52 -12.08 -1.77
C ARG A 66 9.61 -13.29 -2.71
N SER A 67 8.50 -13.72 -3.31
CA SER A 67 8.46 -14.90 -4.19
C SER A 67 9.18 -14.71 -5.52
N ARG A 68 9.65 -13.50 -5.84
CA ARG A 68 10.40 -13.20 -7.07
C ARG A 68 11.88 -13.56 -7.00
N TYR A 69 12.40 -13.86 -5.81
CA TYR A 69 13.83 -14.06 -5.57
C TYR A 69 14.11 -15.48 -5.08
N GLN A 70 15.20 -16.07 -5.56
CA GLN A 70 15.66 -17.43 -5.25
C GLN A 70 17.19 -17.50 -5.29
N GLY A 71 17.78 -18.54 -4.70
CA GLY A 71 19.24 -18.77 -4.73
C GLY A 71 20.05 -17.62 -4.12
N ASP A 72 21.08 -17.16 -4.82
CA ASP A 72 21.99 -16.10 -4.35
C ASP A 72 21.29 -14.75 -4.21
N GLU A 73 20.41 -14.41 -5.17
CA GLU A 73 19.56 -13.22 -5.07
C GLU A 73 18.70 -13.27 -3.81
N LEU A 74 18.20 -14.46 -3.47
CA LEU A 74 17.42 -14.57 -2.26
C LEU A 74 18.25 -14.34 -0.98
N THR A 75 19.48 -14.83 -0.97
CA THR A 75 20.39 -14.59 0.15
C THR A 75 20.65 -13.10 0.34
N GLU A 76 20.87 -12.36 -0.75
CA GLU A 76 21.03 -10.90 -0.72
C GLU A 76 19.75 -10.19 -0.25
N PHE A 77 18.59 -10.61 -0.76
CA PHE A 77 17.29 -10.09 -0.34
C PHE A 77 17.11 -10.25 1.18
N ASP A 78 17.30 -11.46 1.70
CA ASP A 78 17.03 -11.78 3.11
C ASP A 78 18.03 -11.05 4.02
N ALA A 79 19.29 -10.91 3.60
CA ALA A 79 20.30 -10.12 4.31
C ALA A 79 19.90 -8.63 4.40
N GLN A 80 19.47 -8.02 3.30
CA GLN A 80 19.08 -6.62 3.29
C GLN A 80 17.76 -6.40 4.05
N ALA A 81 16.80 -7.31 3.94
CA ALA A 81 15.56 -7.29 4.72
C ALA A 81 15.83 -7.33 6.23
N GLY A 82 16.72 -8.22 6.67
CA GLY A 82 17.14 -8.33 8.07
C GLY A 82 17.79 -7.05 8.58
N LYS A 83 18.68 -6.45 7.79
CA LYS A 83 19.33 -5.17 8.12
C LYS A 83 18.31 -4.05 8.33
N ILE A 84 17.37 -3.88 7.40
CA ILE A 84 16.35 -2.81 7.51
C ILE A 84 15.41 -3.08 8.68
N LEU A 85 14.96 -4.33 8.87
CA LEU A 85 14.10 -4.68 10.01
C LEU A 85 14.80 -4.42 11.35
N SER A 86 16.11 -4.67 11.45
CA SER A 86 16.89 -4.33 12.65
C SER A 86 16.85 -2.83 12.94
N ALA A 87 17.06 -1.98 11.93
CA ALA A 87 16.98 -0.53 12.08
C ALA A 87 15.59 -0.07 12.57
N TRP A 88 14.51 -0.67 12.05
CA TRP A 88 13.16 -0.39 12.54
C TRP A 88 12.94 -0.82 14.00
N ARG A 89 13.54 -1.92 14.44
CA ARG A 89 13.52 -2.33 15.86
C ARG A 89 14.29 -1.35 16.74
N GLU A 90 15.40 -0.81 16.26
CA GLU A 90 16.13 0.24 16.99
C GLU A 90 15.28 1.51 17.16
N THR A 91 14.53 1.89 16.12
CA THR A 91 13.54 2.99 16.15
C THR A 91 12.41 2.70 17.14
N LEU A 92 11.88 1.47 17.16
CA LEU A 92 10.87 1.05 18.14
C LEU A 92 11.37 1.20 19.58
N ASN A 93 12.62 0.79 19.81
CA ASN A 93 13.26 0.80 21.12
C ASN A 93 13.85 2.16 21.51
N CYS A 94 13.68 3.21 20.68
CA CYS A 94 14.24 4.53 20.92
C CYS A 94 15.77 4.54 21.13
N THR A 95 16.50 3.60 20.50
CA THR A 95 17.90 3.30 20.84
C THR A 95 18.84 4.51 20.70
N HIS A 96 18.55 5.39 19.74
CA HIS A 96 19.36 6.57 19.41
C HIS A 96 18.68 7.90 19.75
N ALA A 97 17.61 7.87 20.55
CA ALA A 97 16.91 9.09 20.93
C ALA A 97 17.48 9.68 22.22
N ASP A 98 17.71 11.00 22.24
CA ASP A 98 18.17 11.72 23.43
C ASP A 98 17.05 11.90 24.49
N GLY A 99 15.81 11.59 24.14
CA GLY A 99 14.68 11.54 25.05
C GLY A 99 13.37 11.04 24.40
N PRO A 100 12.29 10.87 25.19
CA PRO A 100 11.02 10.32 24.70
C PRO A 100 10.37 11.13 23.57
N ASN A 101 10.54 12.47 23.59
CA ASN A 101 10.00 13.35 22.56
C ASN A 101 10.69 13.14 21.21
N ASP A 102 12.02 13.01 21.20
CA ASP A 102 12.80 12.79 19.98
C ASP A 102 12.50 11.43 19.37
N CYS A 103 12.30 10.42 20.22
CA CYS A 103 11.86 9.11 19.75
C CYS A 103 10.50 9.18 19.05
N LYS A 104 9.51 9.85 19.67
CA LYS A 104 8.18 10.01 19.09
C LYS A 104 8.24 10.74 17.74
N VAL A 105 9.03 11.81 17.65
CA VAL A 105 9.21 12.56 16.39
C VAL A 105 9.85 11.65 15.34
N SER A 106 10.95 10.96 15.66
CA SER A 106 11.63 10.04 14.75
C SER A 106 10.71 8.92 14.24
N GLN A 107 9.89 8.33 15.13
CA GLN A 107 8.89 7.33 14.74
C GLN A 107 7.83 7.91 13.80
N GLN A 108 7.32 9.11 14.07
CA GLN A 108 6.35 9.78 13.18
C GLN A 108 6.92 10.02 11.78
N TRP A 109 8.16 10.51 11.69
CA TRP A 109 8.84 10.72 10.42
C TRP A 109 9.06 9.39 9.67
N SER A 110 9.52 8.36 10.37
CA SER A 110 9.72 7.03 9.79
C SER A 110 8.43 6.46 9.22
N CYS A 111 7.31 6.60 9.95
CA CYS A 111 6.01 6.15 9.49
C CYS A 111 5.47 6.95 8.30
N GLN A 112 5.69 8.27 8.29
CA GLN A 112 5.31 9.09 7.13
C GLN A 112 6.09 8.68 5.89
N GLN A 113 7.39 8.43 6.01
CA GLN A 113 8.23 7.95 4.91
C GLN A 113 7.77 6.57 4.42
N ALA A 114 7.51 5.63 5.33
CA ALA A 114 6.99 4.32 4.94
C ALA A 114 5.69 4.41 4.15
N VAL A 115 4.75 5.26 4.56
CA VAL A 115 3.51 5.47 3.78
C VAL A 115 3.79 6.06 2.39
N GLN A 116 4.74 6.99 2.27
CA GLN A 116 5.14 7.60 1.00
C GLN A 116 5.89 6.64 0.06
N GLU A 117 6.62 5.67 0.59
CA GLU A 117 7.41 4.74 -0.21
C GLU A 117 6.65 3.45 -0.54
N ILE A 118 5.91 2.90 0.42
CA ILE A 118 5.33 1.56 0.35
C ILE A 118 3.83 1.47 0.73
N GLY A 119 3.18 2.60 1.03
CA GLY A 119 1.74 2.69 1.22
C GLY A 119 0.96 2.48 -0.10
N PRO A 120 -0.39 2.59 -0.09
CA PRO A 120 -1.22 2.29 -1.26
C PRO A 120 -0.85 3.05 -2.54
N ALA A 121 -0.42 4.31 -2.39
CA ALA A 121 0.08 5.18 -3.46
C ALA A 121 1.60 5.41 -3.36
N GLY A 122 2.32 4.47 -2.73
CA GLY A 122 3.75 4.58 -2.46
C GLY A 122 4.59 4.69 -3.73
N SER A 123 5.67 5.46 -3.66
CA SER A 123 6.54 5.77 -4.81
C SER A 123 7.53 4.68 -5.19
N LYS A 124 7.84 3.74 -4.27
CA LYS A 124 8.86 2.69 -4.48
C LYS A 124 8.21 1.37 -4.81
N VAL A 125 7.40 0.85 -3.90
CA VAL A 125 6.62 -0.39 -4.11
C VAL A 125 5.23 -0.18 -3.54
N PRO A 126 4.29 0.35 -4.33
CA PRO A 126 2.97 0.66 -3.85
C PRO A 126 2.26 -0.57 -3.28
N GLY A 127 1.61 -0.36 -2.14
CA GLY A 127 0.68 -1.28 -1.49
C GLY A 127 1.34 -2.44 -0.75
N LEU A 128 2.59 -2.35 -0.29
CA LEU A 128 3.13 -3.36 0.63
C LEU A 128 2.49 -3.26 2.02
N VAL A 129 2.12 -2.04 2.42
CA VAL A 129 1.35 -1.78 3.64
C VAL A 129 0.10 -0.95 3.31
N GLU A 130 -0.90 -1.06 4.17
CA GLU A 130 -2.11 -0.24 4.11
C GLU A 130 -2.63 0.08 5.53
N PRO A 131 -3.48 1.11 5.68
CA PRO A 131 -4.14 1.38 6.94
C PRO A 131 -4.98 0.18 7.43
N LYS A 132 -5.01 -0.04 8.75
CA LYS A 132 -5.99 -0.90 9.42
C LYS A 132 -7.32 -0.15 9.38
N ASN A 133 -8.30 -0.72 8.69
CA ASN A 133 -9.68 -0.22 8.66
C ASN A 133 -10.32 -0.22 10.04
#